data_AF-A0A137Q2F7-F1
#
_entry.id   AF-A0A137Q2F7-F1
#
_cell.length_a   1.000
_cell.length_b   1.000
_cell.length_c   1.000
_cell.angle_alpha   90.00
_cell.angle_beta   90.00
_cell.angle_gamma   90.00
#
_symmetry.space_group_name_H-M   'P 1'
#
loop_
_entity.id
_entity.type
_entity.pdbx_description
1 polymer ?
#
loop_
_entity_poly.entity_id
_entity_poly.type
_entity_poly.pdbx_seq_one_letter_code
_entity_poly.pdbx_strand_id
1 'polypeptide(L)'
;MFDLFVAFGLVLKHDKSELFHFLHCKGDDNPPIDLGYAPYTGDTPLHPKPFWQYLGFYFDRQLTFREHIRYYSTKAISMVRAMGMLGNSLRGLSPKQKRLLYRSCVVPITMCGFRLWCHELHPHKAHHASLNKMQH
;
A
#
# COMPACT_ATOMS: atom_id res chain seq x y z
N MET A 1 -11.80 -24.38 -6.16
CA MET A 1 -10.69 -23.65 -5.50
C MET A 1 -10.24 -24.40 -4.24
N PHE A 2 -11.17 -24.78 -3.37
CA PHE A 2 -10.89 -25.60 -2.19
C PHE A 2 -10.25 -26.97 -2.51
N ASP A 3 -10.76 -27.68 -3.53
CA ASP A 3 -10.18 -28.98 -3.93
C ASP A 3 -8.72 -28.91 -4.32
N LEU A 4 -8.29 -27.75 -4.86
CA LEU A 4 -6.88 -27.48 -5.16
C LEU A 4 -6.08 -27.38 -3.85
N PHE A 5 -6.55 -26.59 -2.88
CA PHE A 5 -5.88 -26.47 -1.59
C PHE A 5 -5.75 -27.83 -0.88
N VAL A 6 -6.81 -28.65 -0.90
CA VAL A 6 -6.79 -30.00 -0.35
C VAL A 6 -5.82 -30.91 -1.12
N ALA A 7 -5.82 -30.86 -2.45
CA ALA A 7 -4.87 -31.62 -3.28
C ALA A 7 -3.40 -31.25 -3.00
N PHE A 8 -3.14 -29.99 -2.64
CA PHE A 8 -1.82 -29.52 -2.22
C PHE A 8 -1.53 -29.69 -0.72
N GLY A 9 -2.45 -30.28 0.06
CA GLY A 9 -2.30 -30.46 1.51
C GLY A 9 -2.31 -29.14 2.31
N LEU A 10 -2.87 -28.08 1.73
CA LEU A 10 -2.96 -26.76 2.34
C LEU A 10 -4.29 -26.62 3.12
N VAL A 11 -4.20 -26.11 4.34
CA VAL A 11 -5.36 -25.85 5.21
C VAL A 11 -5.50 -24.36 5.43
N LEU A 12 -6.65 -23.80 5.06
CA LEU A 12 -6.99 -22.41 5.30
C LEU A 12 -7.50 -22.25 6.75
N LYS A 13 -6.88 -21.35 7.52
CA LYS A 13 -7.28 -21.06 8.91
C LYS A 13 -8.18 -19.84 8.95
N HIS A 14 -9.38 -20.00 9.50
CA HIS A 14 -10.38 -18.93 9.65
C HIS A 14 -9.80 -17.63 10.19
N ASP A 15 -9.16 -17.69 11.35
CA ASP A 15 -8.67 -16.50 12.05
C ASP A 15 -7.48 -15.80 11.37
N LYS A 16 -6.85 -16.45 10.39
CA LYS A 16 -5.67 -15.92 9.68
C LYS A 16 -5.96 -15.55 8.23
N SER A 17 -7.17 -15.85 7.76
CA SER A 17 -7.52 -15.65 6.36
C SER A 17 -8.05 -14.25 6.18
N GLU A 18 -7.31 -13.45 5.44
CA GLU A 18 -7.72 -12.10 5.07
C GLU A 18 -8.27 -12.14 3.66
N LEU A 19 -9.44 -11.54 3.47
CA LEU A 19 -10.03 -11.34 2.16
C LEU A 19 -9.86 -9.88 1.74
N PHE A 20 -9.54 -9.66 0.48
CA PHE A 20 -9.45 -8.33 -0.10
C PHE A 20 -9.77 -8.35 -1.59
N HIS A 21 -10.62 -7.41 -2.00
CA HIS A 21 -10.99 -7.26 -3.39
C HIS A 21 -10.24 -6.08 -4.00
N PHE A 22 -9.58 -6.30 -5.13
CA PHE A 22 -9.09 -5.22 -5.99
C PHE A 22 -10.18 -4.90 -7.00
N LEU A 23 -10.95 -3.84 -6.75
CA LEU A 23 -12.09 -3.45 -7.60
C LEU A 23 -12.03 -1.94 -7.81
N HIS A 24 -12.17 -1.53 -9.08
CA HIS A 24 -12.12 -0.13 -9.49
C HIS A 24 -13.52 0.51 -9.61
N CYS A 25 -14.59 -0.21 -9.27
CA CYS A 25 -15.96 0.29 -9.36
C CYS A 25 -16.33 1.15 -8.14
N LYS A 26 -16.76 2.40 -8.38
CA LYS A 26 -17.34 3.27 -7.35
C LYS A 26 -18.76 2.80 -7.02
N GLY A 27 -19.04 2.55 -5.74
CA GLY A 27 -20.40 2.27 -5.24
C GLY A 27 -20.70 0.81 -4.90
N ASP A 28 -19.68 -0.03 -4.78
CA ASP A 28 -19.85 -1.45 -4.52
C ASP A 28 -19.49 -1.74 -3.04
N ASP A 29 -20.34 -2.48 -2.31
CA ASP A 29 -20.32 -2.55 -0.83
C ASP A 29 -19.24 -3.49 -0.24
N ASN A 30 -18.24 -3.88 -1.04
CA ASN A 30 -17.19 -4.84 -0.67
C ASN A 30 -17.83 -6.15 -0.16
N PRO A 31 -18.50 -6.90 -1.05
CA PRO A 31 -19.34 -8.02 -0.64
C PRO A 31 -18.52 -9.11 0.06
N PRO A 32 -19.08 -9.76 1.10
CA PRO A 32 -18.43 -10.89 1.72
C PRO A 32 -18.40 -12.09 0.75
N ILE A 33 -17.36 -12.92 0.85
CA ILE A 33 -17.25 -14.14 0.05
C ILE A 33 -17.56 -15.36 0.90
N ASP A 34 -18.50 -16.17 0.42
CA ASP A 34 -18.76 -17.53 0.87
C ASP A 34 -17.86 -18.49 0.06
N LEU A 35 -17.03 -19.28 0.74
CA LEU A 35 -16.14 -20.23 0.07
C LEU A 35 -16.80 -21.61 -0.11
N GLY A 36 -18.03 -21.79 0.38
CA GLY A 36 -18.81 -23.01 0.27
C GLY A 36 -18.34 -24.13 1.19
N TYR A 37 -17.53 -23.84 2.21
CA TYR A 37 -17.05 -24.82 3.19
C TYR A 37 -16.89 -24.22 4.58
N ALA A 38 -17.20 -25.00 5.61
CA ALA A 38 -17.12 -24.54 6.99
C ALA A 38 -15.67 -24.24 7.39
N PRO A 39 -15.39 -23.14 8.12
CA PRO A 39 -16.36 -22.20 8.69
C PRO A 39 -16.86 -21.09 7.75
N TYR A 40 -16.34 -20.99 6.53
CA TYR A 40 -16.70 -19.96 5.54
C TYR A 40 -17.94 -20.34 4.72
N THR A 41 -19.00 -20.71 5.42
CA THR A 41 -20.34 -21.00 4.85
C THR A 41 -21.20 -19.74 4.97
N GLY A 42 -22.30 -19.62 4.24
CA GLY A 42 -23.21 -18.45 4.24
C GLY A 42 -23.57 -17.85 5.61
N ASP A 43 -23.50 -18.61 6.71
CA ASP A 43 -23.71 -18.13 8.08
C ASP A 43 -22.49 -17.40 8.71
N THR A 44 -21.28 -17.58 8.17
CA THR A 44 -20.05 -16.93 8.62
C THR A 44 -19.12 -16.63 7.43
N PRO A 45 -19.53 -15.73 6.52
CA PRO A 45 -18.78 -15.47 5.31
C PRO A 45 -17.52 -14.64 5.61
N LEU A 46 -16.51 -14.72 4.73
CA LEU A 46 -15.30 -13.92 4.87
C LEU A 46 -15.60 -12.46 4.56
N HIS A 47 -15.42 -11.60 5.56
CA HIS A 47 -15.54 -10.16 5.38
C HIS A 47 -14.23 -9.57 4.86
N PRO A 48 -14.28 -8.85 3.73
CA PRO A 48 -13.10 -8.21 3.18
C PRO A 48 -12.66 -7.01 4.03
N LYS A 49 -11.34 -6.88 4.24
CA LYS A 49 -10.77 -5.75 4.96
C LYS A 49 -10.80 -4.46 4.11
N PRO A 50 -10.92 -3.27 4.72
CA PRO A 50 -10.87 -2.01 3.97
C PRO A 50 -9.47 -1.68 3.44
N PHE A 51 -8.42 -2.16 4.13
CA PHE A 51 -7.03 -1.98 3.75
C PHE A 51 -6.30 -3.31 3.88
N TRP A 52 -5.41 -3.60 2.94
CA TRP A 52 -4.54 -4.77 3.01
C TRP A 52 -3.11 -4.33 3.29
N GLN A 53 -2.48 -4.92 4.31
CA GLN A 53 -1.07 -4.67 4.60
C GLN A 53 -0.23 -5.80 4.01
N TYR A 54 0.51 -5.52 2.93
CA TYR A 54 1.44 -6.49 2.36
C TYR A 54 2.86 -5.95 2.40
N LEU A 55 3.79 -6.71 3.00
CA LEU A 55 5.21 -6.37 3.06
C LEU A 55 5.51 -4.97 3.64
N GLY A 56 4.63 -4.46 4.52
CA GLY A 56 4.73 -3.10 5.10
C GLY A 56 4.11 -1.98 4.27
N PHE A 57 3.50 -2.30 3.12
CA PHE A 57 2.72 -1.37 2.31
C PHE A 57 1.22 -1.52 2.61
N TYR A 58 0.50 -0.41 2.55
CA TYR A 58 -0.96 -0.38 2.68
C TYR A 58 -1.56 -0.26 1.28
N PHE A 59 -2.44 -1.19 0.94
CA PHE A 59 -3.15 -1.22 -0.32
C PHE A 59 -4.61 -0.87 -0.07
N ASP A 60 -5.10 0.08 -0.85
CA ASP A 60 -6.53 0.39 -0.92
C ASP A 60 -7.17 -0.48 -2.00
N ARG A 61 -8.49 -0.64 -1.93
CA ARG A 61 -9.28 -1.42 -2.90
C ARG A 61 -9.10 -0.94 -4.35
N GLN A 62 -9.01 0.37 -4.53
CA GLN A 62 -8.77 1.01 -5.83
C GLN A 62 -7.28 1.20 -6.11
N LEU A 63 -6.42 0.63 -5.28
CA LEU A 63 -4.98 0.82 -5.27
C LEU A 63 -4.54 2.29 -5.15
N THR A 64 -5.41 3.22 -4.77
CA THR A 64 -5.09 4.66 -4.70
C THR A 64 -3.96 5.05 -3.72
N PHE A 65 -3.47 4.10 -2.92
CA PHE A 65 -2.42 4.26 -1.91
C PHE A 65 -2.64 5.41 -0.91
N ARG A 66 -3.86 5.92 -0.73
CA ARG A 66 -4.15 7.12 0.07
C ARG A 66 -3.78 6.91 1.52
N GLU A 67 -4.19 5.79 2.09
CA GLU A 67 -3.88 5.41 3.46
C GLU A 67 -2.38 5.17 3.65
N HIS A 68 -1.72 4.60 2.64
CA HIS A 68 -0.26 4.47 2.62
C HIS A 68 0.41 5.84 2.66
N ILE A 69 0.02 6.78 1.77
CA ILE A 69 0.56 8.14 1.75
C ILE A 69 0.36 8.80 3.10
N ARG A 70 -0.87 8.70 3.66
CA ARG A 70 -1.23 9.31 4.94
C ARG A 70 -0.38 8.77 6.09
N TYR A 71 -0.24 7.45 6.19
CA TYR A 71 0.54 6.81 7.24
C TYR A 71 2.02 7.19 7.17
N TYR A 72 2.65 7.02 6.00
CA TYR A 72 4.06 7.32 5.83
C TYR A 72 4.37 8.83 5.91
N SER A 73 3.46 9.70 5.47
CA SER A 73 3.59 11.15 5.65
C SER A 73 3.55 11.53 7.12
N THR A 74 2.63 10.95 7.90
CA THR A 74 2.56 11.16 9.35
C THR A 74 3.84 10.70 10.03
N LYS A 75 4.34 9.53 9.65
CA LYS A 75 5.61 8.98 10.15
C LYS A 75 6.80 9.88 9.81
N ALA A 76 6.87 10.40 8.59
CA ALA A 76 7.90 11.34 8.16
C ALA A 76 7.85 12.66 8.94
N ILE A 77 6.65 13.23 9.14
CA ILE A 77 6.47 14.45 9.93
C ILE A 77 6.94 14.23 11.38
N SER A 78 6.58 13.11 12.00
CA SER A 78 7.03 12.75 13.34
C SER A 78 8.56 12.63 13.42
N MET A 79 9.21 12.05 12.41
CA MET A 79 10.67 12.01 12.35
C MET A 79 11.30 13.39 12.20
N VAL A 80 10.74 14.25 11.35
CA VAL A 80 11.23 15.63 11.19
C VAL A 80 11.10 16.41 12.51
N ARG A 81 9.99 16.23 13.24
CA ARG A 81 9.82 16.80 14.58
C ARG A 81 10.88 16.29 15.56
N ALA A 82 11.11 14.97 15.59
CA ALA A 82 12.15 14.38 16.44
C ALA A 82 13.57 14.89 16.10
N MET A 83 13.87 15.03 14.81
CA MET A 83 15.11 15.65 14.34
C MET A 83 15.24 17.11 14.79
N GLY A 84 14.13 17.87 14.79
CA GLY A 84 14.08 19.24 15.31
C GLY A 84 14.42 19.29 16.80
N MET A 85 13.83 18.41 17.61
CA MET A 85 14.13 18.32 19.04
C MET A 85 15.61 17.98 19.29
N LEU A 86 16.16 17.00 18.57
CA LEU A 86 17.57 16.61 18.67
C LEU A 86 18.50 17.75 18.26
N GLY A 87 18.12 18.48 17.21
CA GLY A 87 18.84 19.61 16.66
C GLY A 87 18.87 20.86 17.53
N ASN A 88 17.95 21.00 18.48
CA ASN A 88 17.80 22.15 19.38
C ASN A 88 18.29 21.85 20.82
N SER A 89 18.96 20.72 21.03
CA SER A 89 19.57 20.39 22.32
C SER A 89 20.85 21.22 22.59
N LEU A 90 21.32 21.24 23.85
CA LEU A 90 22.51 21.98 24.30
C LEU A 90 23.79 21.69 23.49
N ARG A 91 23.88 20.52 22.85
CA ARG A 91 24.91 20.13 21.87
C ARG A 91 24.27 19.68 20.56
N GLY A 92 23.36 20.51 20.04
CA GLY A 92 22.53 20.19 18.89
C GLY A 92 23.30 19.84 17.62
N LEU A 93 22.58 19.29 16.65
CA LEU A 93 23.15 18.86 15.38
C LEU A 93 23.61 20.05 14.52
N SER A 94 24.81 19.92 13.94
CA SER A 94 25.29 20.84 12.91
C SER A 94 24.41 20.78 11.65
N PRO A 95 24.40 21.83 10.80
CA PRO A 95 23.64 21.82 9.54
C PRO A 95 23.99 20.63 8.62
N LYS A 96 25.26 20.21 8.61
CA LYS A 96 25.71 19.03 7.84
C LYS A 96 25.09 17.74 8.35
N GLN A 97 25.05 17.54 9.68
CA GLN A 97 24.45 16.36 10.31
C GLN A 97 22.93 16.35 10.13
N LYS A 98 22.26 17.50 10.25
CA LYS A 98 20.82 17.64 9.98
C LYS A 98 20.47 17.23 8.55
N ARG A 99 21.25 17.68 7.56
CA ARG A 99 21.09 17.29 6.15
C ARG A 99 21.32 15.80 5.92
N LEU A 100 22.32 15.21 6.59
CA LEU A 100 22.61 13.78 6.51
C LEU A 100 21.42 12.96 7.05
N LEU A 101 20.96 13.26 8.27
CA LEU A 101 19.80 12.58 8.87
C LEU A 101 18.55 12.68 7.99
N TYR A 102 18.30 13.85 7.40
CA TYR A 102 17.13 14.05 6.55
C TYR A 102 17.17 13.11 5.33
N ARG A 103 18.33 13.05 4.66
CA ARG A 103 18.52 12.19 3.49
C ARG A 103 18.50 10.70 3.83
N SER A 104 19.05 10.31 4.98
CA SER A 104 19.14 8.89 5.37
C SER A 104 17.85 8.35 5.99
N CYS A 105 17.08 9.18 6.70
CA CYS A 105 15.94 8.71 7.51
C CYS A 105 14.59 9.19 6.97
N VAL A 106 14.48 10.44 6.50
CA VAL A 106 13.18 11.02 6.12
C VAL A 106 12.86 10.71 4.65
N VAL A 107 13.84 10.90 3.76
CA VAL A 107 13.66 10.66 2.30
C VAL A 107 13.23 9.22 1.99
N PRO A 108 13.82 8.16 2.60
CA PRO A 108 13.40 6.79 2.29
C PRO A 108 11.99 6.47 2.76
N ILE A 109 11.51 7.12 3.82
CA ILE A 109 10.15 6.91 4.35
C ILE A 109 9.12 7.56 3.45
N THR A 110 9.39 8.77 2.95
CA THR A 110 8.49 9.46 2.02
C THR A 110 8.54 8.88 0.62
N MET A 111 9.68 8.30 0.22
CA MET A 111 9.84 7.61 -1.06
C MET A 111 9.55 6.10 -1.00
N CYS A 112 9.18 5.58 0.16
CA CYS A 112 8.73 4.20 0.30
C CYS A 112 7.53 3.99 -0.62
N GLY A 113 7.57 2.99 -1.50
CA GLY A 113 6.47 2.72 -2.41
C GLY A 113 6.36 3.70 -3.58
N PHE A 114 7.35 4.59 -3.78
CA PHE A 114 7.28 5.58 -4.84
C PHE A 114 7.12 4.98 -6.24
N ARG A 115 7.78 3.85 -6.48
CA ARG A 115 7.64 3.10 -7.73
C ARG A 115 6.28 2.43 -7.88
N LEU A 116 5.61 2.04 -6.78
CA LEU A 116 4.31 1.39 -6.84
C LEU A 116 3.20 2.39 -7.23
N TRP A 117 3.17 3.58 -6.62
CA TRP A 117 2.08 4.54 -6.85
C TRP A 117 2.25 5.42 -8.10
N CYS A 118 3.47 5.53 -8.67
CA CYS A 118 3.72 6.50 -9.75
C CYS A 118 3.21 6.00 -11.09
N HIS A 119 3.09 4.68 -11.23
CA HIS A 119 2.42 4.06 -12.35
C HIS A 119 0.92 4.42 -12.39
N GLU A 120 0.29 4.68 -11.24
CA GLU A 120 -1.12 5.07 -11.18
C GLU A 120 -1.34 6.58 -11.39
N LEU A 121 -0.36 7.40 -11.00
CA LEU A 121 -0.41 8.86 -11.23
C LEU A 121 -0.23 9.23 -12.71
N HIS A 122 0.35 8.33 -13.51
CA HIS A 122 0.38 8.42 -14.96
C HIS A 122 -0.44 7.29 -15.58
N PRO A 123 -1.78 7.41 -15.68
CA PRO A 123 -2.50 6.64 -16.67
C PRO A 123 -1.88 7.04 -18.01
N HIS A 124 -1.13 6.13 -18.61
CA HIS A 124 -0.53 6.28 -19.92
C HIS A 124 -1.61 6.77 -20.90
N LYS A 125 -1.69 8.09 -21.10
CA LYS A 125 -2.30 8.67 -22.29
C LYS A 125 -1.50 8.07 -23.43
N ALA A 126 -2.15 7.24 -24.22
CA ALA A 126 -1.63 6.71 -25.46
C ALA A 126 -1.17 7.86 -26.37
N HIS A 127 0.07 8.29 -26.20
CA HIS A 127 0.76 9.27 -27.04
C HIS A 127 1.89 8.61 -27.85
N HIS A 128 1.81 7.28 -28.04
CA HIS A 128 2.62 6.55 -29.02
C HIS A 128 1.95 6.47 -30.41
N ALA A 129 0.93 7.30 -30.70
CA ALA A 129 0.29 7.33 -32.01
C ALA A 129 0.76 8.48 -32.93
N SER A 130 1.61 9.40 -32.47
CA SER A 130 1.97 10.60 -33.24
C SER A 130 3.44 10.75 -33.66
N LEU A 131 4.33 9.81 -33.31
CA LEU A 131 5.74 9.87 -33.73
C LEU A 131 6.04 9.15 -35.06
N ASN A 132 5.13 8.31 -35.57
CA ASN A 132 5.31 7.62 -36.87
C ASN A 132 4.85 8.44 -38.10
N LYS A 133 4.47 9.71 -37.93
CA LYS A 133 4.04 10.59 -39.05
C LYS A 133 5.08 11.63 -39.48
N MET A 134 6.30 11.59 -38.94
CA MET A 134 7.40 12.49 -39.33
C MET A 134 8.52 11.80 -40.12
N GLN A 135 8.24 10.62 -40.71
CA GLN A 135 9.17 9.93 -41.61
C GLN A 135 8.59 9.69 -43.02
N HIS A 136 7.71 10.58 -43.49
CA HIS A 136 7.42 10.71 -44.91
C HIS A 136 7.74 12.12 -45.37
#